data_AF-A0A964ZK50-F1
#
_entry.id   AF-A0A964ZK50-F1
#
_cell.length_a   1.000
_cell.length_b   1.000
_cell.length_c   1.000
_cell.angle_alpha   90.00
_cell.angle_beta   90.00
_cell.angle_gamma   90.00
#
_symmetry.space_group_name_H-M   'P 1'
#
loop_
_entity.id
_entity.type
_entity.pdbx_description
1 polymer ?
#
loop_
_entity_poly.entity_id
_entity_poly.type
_entity_poly.pdbx_seq_one_letter_code
_entity_poly.pdbx_strand_id
1 'polypeptide(L)'
;MLTGITDTMVAGAPTIDETLGPLLDFIGDSVLVAHNARFDVGFINAALVRAGRDRLSNRVLDTVGLARRLVGADVDNCKLATLAASLGLTHQPSHRAINDVLATGDLLHHLIERAAGFGVFDLDDFAAMAKIGRHPQ
;
A
#
# COMPACT_ATOMS: atom_id res chain seq x y z
N MET A 1 20.96 4.41 -5.10
CA MET A 1 20.08 5.22 -4.22
C MET A 1 18.65 4.79 -4.50
N LEU A 2 17.83 4.58 -3.45
CA LEU A 2 16.48 4.01 -3.61
C LEU A 2 15.44 5.08 -4.00
N THR A 3 15.35 6.19 -3.26
CA THR A 3 14.30 7.22 -3.45
C THR A 3 14.79 8.50 -4.15
N GLY A 4 16.11 8.66 -4.26
CA GLY A 4 16.74 9.89 -4.75
C GLY A 4 16.53 11.12 -3.85
N ILE A 5 16.00 10.97 -2.63
CA ILE A 5 15.87 12.06 -1.66
C ILE A 5 17.26 12.36 -1.08
N THR A 6 17.67 13.63 -1.10
CA THR A 6 18.92 14.12 -0.50
C THR A 6 18.63 14.94 0.75
N ASP A 7 19.62 15.08 1.64
CA ASP A 7 19.50 15.88 2.86
C ASP A 7 19.10 17.33 2.55
N THR A 8 19.60 17.89 1.45
CA THR A 8 19.24 19.24 0.98
C THR A 8 17.75 19.37 0.65
N MET A 9 17.11 18.33 0.11
CA MET A 9 15.68 18.36 -0.20
C MET A 9 14.80 18.41 1.06
N VAL A 10 15.31 17.91 2.19
CA VAL A 10 14.56 17.80 3.46
C VAL A 10 15.02 18.78 4.52
N ALA A 11 16.06 19.59 4.25
CA ALA A 11 16.65 20.52 5.22
C ALA A 11 15.65 21.53 5.80
N GLY A 12 14.64 21.94 5.01
CA GLY A 12 13.56 22.81 5.45
C GLY A 12 12.19 22.13 5.50
N ALA A 13 12.15 20.80 5.39
CA ALA A 13 10.89 20.06 5.45
C ALA A 13 10.40 19.97 6.91
N PRO A 14 9.08 19.88 7.13
CA PRO A 14 8.53 19.62 8.45
C PRO A 14 9.10 18.36 9.08
N THR A 15 9.28 18.39 10.38
CA THR A 15 9.64 17.22 11.18
C THR A 15 8.50 16.22 11.24
N ILE A 16 8.83 15.00 11.66
CA ILE A 16 7.83 13.96 11.85
C ILE A 16 6.80 14.36 12.92
N ASP A 17 7.21 15.04 13.99
CA ASP A 17 6.32 15.42 15.08
C ASP A 17 5.32 16.51 14.64
N GLU A 18 5.73 17.41 13.74
CA GLU A 18 4.87 18.42 13.13
C GLU A 18 3.85 17.82 12.14
N THR A 19 4.19 16.70 11.50
CA THR A 19 3.37 16.10 10.43
C THR A 19 2.48 14.96 10.92
N LEU A 20 2.80 14.35 12.06
CA LEU A 20 2.08 13.18 12.55
C LEU A 20 0.63 13.48 12.91
N GLY A 21 0.35 14.61 13.56
CA GLY A 21 -1.03 15.05 13.87
C GLY A 21 -1.87 15.24 12.60
N PRO A 22 -1.46 16.13 11.68
CA PRO A 22 -2.16 16.32 10.40
C PRO A 22 -2.34 15.04 9.58
N LEU A 23 -1.36 14.12 9.62
CA LEU A 23 -1.46 12.82 8.96
C LEU A 23 -2.55 11.94 9.60
N LEU A 24 -2.63 11.90 10.94
CA LEU A 24 -3.68 11.13 11.63
C LEU A 24 -5.06 11.71 11.35
N ASP A 25 -5.21 13.03 11.36
CA ASP A 25 -6.47 13.72 11.05
C ASP A 25 -6.92 13.42 9.62
N PHE A 26 -5.97 13.39 8.67
CA PHE A 26 -6.23 13.02 7.28
C PHE A 26 -6.65 11.55 7.13
N ILE A 27 -6.00 10.64 7.85
CA ILE A 27 -6.30 9.20 7.81
C ILE A 27 -7.67 8.91 8.42
N GLY A 28 -7.98 9.48 9.59
CA GLY A 28 -9.21 9.22 10.33
C GLY A 28 -9.46 7.72 10.53
N ASP A 29 -10.69 7.28 10.29
CA ASP A 29 -11.10 5.86 10.38
C ASP A 29 -11.02 5.11 9.02
N SER A 30 -10.33 5.68 8.04
CA SER A 30 -10.25 5.11 6.70
C SER A 30 -9.56 3.75 6.68
N VAL A 31 -9.88 2.95 5.66
CA VAL A 31 -9.10 1.74 5.34
C VAL A 31 -7.79 2.17 4.69
N LEU A 32 -6.67 1.74 5.25
CA LEU A 32 -5.35 2.01 4.72
C LEU A 32 -4.98 0.96 3.68
N VAL A 33 -4.72 1.39 2.45
CA VAL A 33 -4.28 0.50 1.37
C VAL A 33 -2.83 0.81 1.01
N ALA A 34 -2.00 -0.22 0.96
CA ALA A 34 -0.61 -0.09 0.54
C ALA A 34 -0.12 -1.38 -0.14
N HIS A 35 0.99 -1.28 -0.87
CA HIS A 35 1.64 -2.42 -1.50
C HIS A 35 2.82 -2.88 -0.64
N ASN A 36 2.68 -4.03 0.03
CA ASN A 36 3.53 -4.46 1.15
C ASN A 36 3.31 -3.61 2.42
N ALA A 37 2.04 -3.45 2.78
CA ALA A 37 1.56 -2.50 3.78
C ALA A 37 2.23 -2.58 5.16
N ARG A 38 2.79 -3.74 5.52
CA ARG A 38 3.59 -3.90 6.74
C ARG A 38 4.73 -2.89 6.83
N PHE A 39 5.33 -2.52 5.70
CA PHE A 39 6.42 -1.56 5.64
C PHE A 39 5.93 -0.16 6.03
N ASP A 40 4.98 0.40 5.28
CA ASP A 40 4.47 1.76 5.48
C ASP A 40 3.82 1.94 6.85
N VAL A 41 2.92 1.02 7.24
CA VAL A 41 2.27 1.02 8.56
C VAL A 41 3.30 0.85 9.68
N GLY A 42 4.36 0.10 9.44
CA GLY A 42 5.47 -0.06 10.37
C GLY A 42 6.19 1.26 10.66
N PHE A 43 6.47 2.06 9.62
CA PHE A 43 7.09 3.39 9.78
C PHE A 43 6.20 4.36 10.54
N ILE A 44 4.91 4.43 10.20
CA ILE A 44 3.96 5.32 10.88
C ILE A 44 3.83 4.92 12.36
N ASN A 45 3.66 3.61 12.64
CA ASN A 45 3.56 3.12 14.02
C ASN A 45 4.84 3.34 14.83
N ALA A 46 6.02 3.24 14.21
CA ALA A 46 7.28 3.56 14.89
C ALA A 46 7.37 5.05 15.26
N ALA A 47 6.90 5.94 14.39
CA ALA A 47 6.81 7.37 14.67
C ALA A 47 5.80 7.66 15.80
N LEU A 48 4.61 7.04 15.77
CA LEU A 48 3.61 7.15 16.83
C LEU A 48 4.14 6.71 18.20
N VAL A 49 4.75 5.53 18.27
CA VAL A 49 5.32 5.02 19.52
C VAL A 49 6.41 5.94 20.06
N ARG A 50 7.30 6.45 19.19
CA ARG A 50 8.34 7.42 19.61
C ARG A 50 7.74 8.72 20.13
N ALA A 51 6.62 9.15 19.59
CA ALA A 51 5.87 10.33 20.04
C ALA A 51 4.96 10.05 21.26
N GLY A 52 5.02 8.85 21.86
CA GLY A 52 4.19 8.47 23.00
C GLY A 52 2.70 8.29 22.68
N ARG A 53 2.37 8.00 21.41
CA ARG A 53 1.00 7.75 20.93
C ARG A 53 0.76 6.28 20.68
N ASP A 54 -0.51 5.90 20.70
CA ASP A 54 -0.94 4.55 20.32
C ASP A 54 -0.68 4.28 18.84
N ARG A 55 -0.55 2.98 18.51
CA ARG A 55 -0.45 2.52 17.12
C ARG A 55 -1.78 2.74 16.38
N LEU A 56 -1.69 2.84 15.06
CA LEU A 56 -2.86 2.86 14.17
C LEU A 56 -3.76 1.65 14.44
N SER A 57 -5.04 1.91 14.62
CA SER A 57 -6.11 0.92 14.75
C SER A 57 -6.84 0.66 13.43
N ASN A 58 -6.53 1.44 12.38
CA ASN A 58 -7.16 1.35 11.08
C ASN A 58 -7.09 -0.06 10.51
N ARG A 59 -8.13 -0.44 9.76
CA ARG A 59 -8.09 -1.61 8.91
C ARG A 59 -7.05 -1.39 7.81
N VAL A 60 -6.20 -2.39 7.58
CA VAL A 60 -5.15 -2.35 6.56
C VAL A 60 -5.42 -3.39 5.48
N LEU A 61 -5.30 -2.99 4.23
CA LEU A 61 -5.40 -3.85 3.05
C LEU A 61 -4.05 -3.85 2.30
N ASP A 62 -3.49 -5.03 2.12
CA ASP A 62 -2.21 -5.20 1.39
C ASP A 62 -2.46 -5.71 -0.03
N THR A 63 -2.15 -4.86 -1.02
CA THR A 63 -2.34 -5.20 -2.43
C THR A 63 -1.39 -6.30 -2.91
N VAL A 64 -0.30 -6.62 -2.20
CA VAL A 64 0.56 -7.76 -2.56
C VAL A 64 -0.18 -9.07 -2.39
N GLY A 65 -0.91 -9.24 -1.28
CA GLY A 65 -1.69 -10.46 -1.02
C GLY A 65 -2.79 -10.65 -2.05
N LEU A 66 -3.51 -9.56 -2.36
CA LEU A 66 -4.53 -9.52 -3.40
C LEU A 66 -3.94 -9.85 -4.78
N ALA A 67 -2.85 -9.19 -5.16
CA ALA A 67 -2.20 -9.39 -6.46
C ALA A 67 -1.75 -10.85 -6.64
N ARG A 68 -1.12 -11.45 -5.64
CA ARG A 68 -0.74 -12.87 -5.68
C ARG A 68 -1.93 -13.78 -5.95
N ARG A 69 -3.09 -13.47 -5.36
CA ARG A 69 -4.30 -14.29 -5.48
C ARG A 69 -5.03 -14.11 -6.81
N LEU A 70 -5.07 -12.89 -7.33
CA LEU A 70 -5.93 -12.49 -8.43
C LEU A 70 -5.24 -12.47 -9.80
N VAL A 71 -3.95 -12.16 -9.82
CA VAL A 71 -3.14 -11.99 -11.04
C VAL A 71 -1.76 -12.63 -10.94
N GLY A 72 -1.44 -13.29 -9.82
CA GLY A 72 -0.09 -13.82 -9.55
C GLY A 72 0.37 -14.93 -10.49
N ALA A 73 -0.56 -15.59 -11.20
CA ALA A 73 -0.23 -16.59 -12.21
C ALA A 73 0.22 -15.96 -13.55
N ASP A 74 -0.11 -14.68 -13.77
CA ASP A 74 0.09 -13.98 -15.04
C ASP A 74 1.34 -13.07 -15.03
N VAL A 75 2.07 -13.02 -13.91
CA VAL A 75 3.22 -12.12 -13.72
C VAL A 75 4.40 -12.84 -13.07
N ASP A 76 5.62 -12.41 -13.41
CA ASP A 76 6.86 -13.01 -12.88
C ASP A 76 6.98 -12.87 -11.35
N ASN A 77 6.49 -11.75 -10.81
CA ASN A 77 6.45 -11.48 -9.39
C ASN A 77 5.45 -10.35 -9.10
N CYS A 78 5.00 -10.27 -7.85
CA CYS A 78 4.06 -9.24 -7.40
C CYS A 78 4.76 -8.00 -6.82
N LYS A 79 5.89 -7.56 -7.38
CA LYS A 79 6.42 -6.21 -7.06
C LYS A 79 5.58 -5.19 -7.82
N LEU A 80 5.35 -4.02 -7.22
CA LEU A 80 4.54 -2.96 -7.82
C LEU A 80 4.99 -2.58 -9.23
N ALA A 81 6.31 -2.47 -9.48
CA ALA A 81 6.83 -2.15 -10.80
C ALA A 81 6.53 -3.23 -11.85
N THR A 82 6.64 -4.51 -11.48
CA THR A 82 6.31 -5.62 -12.38
C THR A 82 4.81 -5.63 -12.67
N LEU A 83 3.97 -5.48 -11.64
CA LEU A 83 2.51 -5.40 -11.82
C LEU A 83 2.11 -4.20 -12.69
N ALA A 84 2.69 -3.02 -12.43
CA ALA A 84 2.39 -1.82 -13.17
C ALA A 84 2.76 -1.93 -14.66
N ALA A 85 3.88 -2.57 -14.97
CA ALA A 85 4.29 -2.82 -16.35
C ALA A 85 3.44 -3.91 -17.01
N SER A 86 3.26 -5.06 -16.36
CA SER A 86 2.53 -6.21 -16.92
C SER A 86 1.05 -5.94 -17.15
N LEU A 87 0.42 -5.15 -16.27
CA LEU A 87 -1.01 -4.81 -16.37
C LEU A 87 -1.24 -3.54 -17.20
N GLY A 88 -0.18 -2.88 -17.68
CA GLY A 88 -0.30 -1.64 -18.45
C GLY A 88 -0.94 -0.50 -17.65
N LEU A 89 -0.59 -0.38 -16.37
CA LEU A 89 -1.14 0.69 -15.51
C LEU A 89 -0.67 2.07 -16.00
N THR A 90 -1.54 3.07 -15.77
CA THR A 90 -1.30 4.45 -16.23
C THR A 90 -0.10 5.06 -15.51
N HIS A 91 -0.02 4.85 -14.19
CA HIS A 91 1.06 5.34 -13.36
C HIS A 91 2.11 4.24 -13.14
N GLN A 92 3.37 4.64 -13.24
CA GLN A 92 4.52 3.75 -13.03
C GLN A 92 5.26 4.17 -11.74
N PRO A 93 5.56 3.22 -10.85
CA PRO A 93 6.27 3.52 -9.61
C PRO A 93 7.70 3.96 -9.90
N SER A 94 8.22 4.84 -9.06
CA SER A 94 9.57 5.38 -9.23
C SER A 94 10.30 5.56 -7.90
N HIS A 95 9.86 4.87 -6.84
CA HIS A 95 10.35 5.07 -5.47
C HIS A 95 10.17 6.49 -4.93
N ARG A 96 9.16 7.17 -5.48
CA ARG A 96 8.67 8.47 -5.01
C ARG A 96 7.27 8.24 -4.50
N ALA A 97 7.00 8.65 -3.26
CA ALA A 97 5.75 8.35 -2.57
C ALA A 97 4.50 8.64 -3.42
N ILE A 98 4.46 9.81 -4.08
CA ILE A 98 3.32 10.17 -4.94
C ILE A 98 3.14 9.25 -6.14
N ASN A 99 4.23 8.88 -6.84
CA ASN A 99 4.14 8.00 -8.00
C ASN A 99 3.77 6.58 -7.59
N ASP A 100 4.34 6.11 -6.49
CA ASP A 100 4.08 4.77 -5.97
C ASP A 100 2.63 4.64 -5.43
N VAL A 101 2.07 5.69 -4.82
CA VAL A 101 0.68 5.68 -4.35
C VAL A 101 -0.32 5.73 -5.52
N LEU A 102 -0.01 6.49 -6.57
CA LEU A 102 -0.85 6.52 -7.78
C LEU A 102 -0.84 5.17 -8.50
N ALA A 103 0.33 4.55 -8.67
CA ALA A 103 0.43 3.19 -9.22
C ALA A 103 -0.27 2.14 -8.33
N THR A 104 -0.21 2.31 -7.00
CA THR A 104 -0.95 1.46 -6.05
C THR A 104 -2.47 1.64 -6.19
N GLY A 105 -2.93 2.85 -6.46
CA GLY A 105 -4.34 3.16 -6.73
C GLY A 105 -4.84 2.50 -8.03
N ASP A 106 -4.08 2.65 -9.12
CA ASP A 106 -4.36 1.98 -10.39
C ASP A 106 -4.45 0.45 -10.20
N LEU A 107 -3.48 -0.12 -9.48
CA LEU A 107 -3.46 -1.55 -9.16
C LEU A 107 -4.68 -1.95 -8.33
N LEU A 108 -5.04 -1.17 -7.31
CA LEU A 108 -6.20 -1.46 -6.47
C LEU A 108 -7.49 -1.52 -7.30
N HIS A 109 -7.72 -0.55 -8.19
CA HIS A 109 -8.90 -0.57 -9.07
C HIS A 109 -8.93 -1.82 -9.95
N HIS A 110 -7.81 -2.17 -10.58
CA HIS A 110 -7.70 -3.39 -11.38
C HIS A 110 -8.02 -4.65 -10.55
N LEU A 111 -7.52 -4.73 -9.31
CA LEU A 111 -7.77 -5.87 -8.43
C LEU A 111 -9.24 -5.95 -7.98
N ILE A 112 -9.89 -4.81 -7.75
CA ILE A 112 -11.34 -4.76 -7.44
C ILE A 112 -12.15 -5.28 -8.63
N GLU A 113 -11.86 -4.81 -9.84
CA GLU A 113 -12.52 -5.29 -11.06
C GLU A 113 -12.32 -6.80 -11.27
N ARG A 114 -11.10 -7.29 -11.04
CA ARG A 114 -10.78 -8.72 -11.12
C ARG A 114 -11.52 -9.53 -10.07
N ALA A 115 -11.61 -9.04 -8.83
CA ALA A 115 -12.30 -9.70 -7.73
C ALA A 115 -13.82 -9.76 -7.94
N ALA A 116 -14.42 -8.73 -8.54
CA ALA A 116 -15.83 -8.72 -8.92
C ALA A 116 -16.16 -9.88 -9.89
N GLY A 117 -15.24 -10.24 -10.78
CA GLY A 117 -15.36 -11.43 -11.65
C GLY A 117 -15.43 -12.77 -10.90
N PHE A 118 -15.05 -12.80 -9.62
CA PHE A 118 -15.18 -13.96 -8.71
C PHE A 118 -16.36 -13.82 -7.73
N GLY A 119 -17.22 -12.82 -7.91
CA GLY A 119 -18.40 -12.60 -7.06
C GLY A 119 -18.12 -11.86 -5.75
N VAL A 120 -16.97 -11.19 -5.63
CA VAL A 120 -16.61 -10.42 -4.44
C VAL A 120 -17.06 -8.96 -4.59
N PHE A 121 -17.95 -8.50 -3.71
CA PHE A 121 -18.58 -7.17 -3.82
C PHE A 121 -18.54 -6.34 -2.54
N ASP A 122 -18.00 -6.87 -1.46
CA ASP A 122 -17.81 -6.15 -0.21
C ASP A 122 -16.35 -6.21 0.27
N LEU A 123 -16.04 -5.33 1.22
CA LEU A 123 -14.70 -5.14 1.74
C LEU A 123 -14.22 -6.33 2.59
N ASP A 124 -15.11 -7.07 3.23
CA ASP A 124 -14.77 -8.21 4.07
C ASP A 124 -14.29 -9.37 3.22
N ASP A 125 -15.06 -9.72 2.20
CA ASP A 125 -14.67 -10.73 1.22
C ASP A 125 -13.41 -10.32 0.46
N PHE A 126 -13.31 -9.06 0.03
CA PHE A 126 -12.12 -8.57 -0.66
C PHE A 126 -10.86 -8.66 0.22
N ALA A 127 -10.94 -8.22 1.48
CA ALA A 127 -9.82 -8.32 2.41
C ALA A 127 -9.47 -9.77 2.77
N ALA A 128 -10.45 -10.69 2.79
CA ALA A 128 -10.21 -12.10 3.03
C ALA A 128 -9.36 -12.72 1.92
N MET A 129 -9.52 -12.28 0.66
CA MET A 129 -8.71 -12.77 -0.47
C MET A 129 -7.21 -12.55 -0.27
N ALA A 130 -6.83 -11.45 0.41
CA ALA A 130 -5.42 -11.11 0.65
C ALA A 130 -4.72 -12.05 1.66
N LYS A 131 -5.49 -12.76 2.49
CA LYS A 131 -4.98 -13.54 3.63
C LYS A 131 -4.71 -15.02 3.30
N ILE A 132 -5.19 -15.52 2.17
CA ILE A 132 -5.04 -16.93 1.79
C ILE A 132 -3.67 -17.13 1.12
N GLY A 133 -2.63 -17.24 1.94
CA GLY A 133 -1.31 -17.68 1.54
C GLY A 133 -1.08 -19.15 1.95
N ARG A 134 -1.06 -20.04 0.94
CA ARG A 134 -0.67 -21.47 0.91
C ARG A 134 -1.83 -22.44 0.66
N HIS A 135 -1.93 -22.92 -0.58
CA HIS A 135 -2.22 -24.34 -0.75
C HIS A 135 -1.02 -25.14 -0.20
N PRO A 136 -1.23 -26.14 0.66
CA PRO A 136 -0.22 -27.15 0.88
C PRO A 136 -0.07 -27.93 -0.43
N GLN A 137 1.15 -27.94 -0.97
CA GLN A 137 1.60 -29.01 -1.86
C GLN A 137 1.87 -30.24 -0.98
#